data_AF-W2SGL5-F1
#
_entry.id   AF-W2SGL5-F1
#
_cell.length_a   1.000
_cell.length_b   1.000
_cell.length_c   1.000
_cell.angle_alpha   90.00
_cell.angle_beta   90.00
_cell.angle_gamma   90.00
#
_symmetry.space_group_name_H-M   'P 1'
#
loop_
_entity.id
_entity.type
_entity.pdbx_description
1 polymer ?
#
loop_
_entity_poly.entity_id
_entity_poly.type
_entity_poly.pdbx_seq_one_letter_code
_entity_poly.pdbx_strand_id
1 'polypeptide(L)'
;MSFHPPVRPEMKPKPPKKWYEELLENDEILLYFTASLGVLLPGLVYVIYHKLHNIYMRYAMKKEKERLADEAARSEVVIVSLCTEDSPARRFVIHLESILKAELVNSPKLWDVEKLNTKEFAAFKGFCIFVVETIKAGSGPPSCEWFLEWLEDVAAD
;
A
#
# COMPACT_ATOMS: atom_id res chain seq x y z
N MET A 1 88.72 51.94 -9.09
CA MET A 1 88.40 51.40 -7.75
C MET A 1 87.13 50.58 -7.87
N SER A 2 87.21 49.26 -7.74
CA SER A 2 86.05 48.37 -7.82
C SER A 2 85.39 48.24 -6.44
N PHE A 3 84.15 48.71 -6.33
CA PHE A 3 83.33 48.55 -5.14
C PHE A 3 82.76 47.12 -5.14
N HIS A 4 83.19 46.28 -4.20
CA HIS A 4 82.52 45.00 -3.95
C HIS A 4 81.47 45.20 -2.85
N PRO A 5 80.20 44.81 -3.07
CA PRO A 5 79.19 44.86 -2.01
C PRO A 5 79.55 43.86 -0.90
N PRO A 6 79.21 44.15 0.37
CA PRO A 6 79.52 43.26 1.47
C PRO A 6 78.84 41.90 1.29
N VAL A 7 79.62 40.83 1.42
CA VAL A 7 79.14 39.45 1.38
C VAL A 7 78.14 39.27 2.53
N ARG A 8 76.90 38.90 2.18
CA ARG A 8 75.86 38.61 3.18
C ARG A 8 76.32 37.40 4.01
N PRO A 9 76.31 37.47 5.35
CA PRO A 9 76.70 36.33 6.18
C PRO A 9 75.79 35.13 5.88
N GLU A 10 76.40 33.96 5.71
CA GLU A 10 75.70 32.70 5.48
C GLU A 10 74.70 32.45 6.62
N MET A 11 73.42 32.68 6.34
CA MET A 11 72.34 32.39 7.27
C MET A 11 72.18 30.87 7.31
N LYS A 12 72.80 30.23 8.30
CA LYS A 12 72.53 28.81 8.56
C LYS A 12 71.01 28.64 8.74
N PRO A 13 70.36 27.71 8.03
CA PRO A 13 68.92 27.52 8.14
C PRO A 13 68.60 27.24 9.61
N LYS A 14 67.73 28.05 10.21
CA LYS A 14 67.26 27.80 11.57
C LYS A 14 66.58 26.42 11.57
N PRO A 15 66.85 25.57 12.57
CA PRO A 15 66.16 24.29 12.67
C PRO A 15 64.65 24.55 12.71
N PRO A 16 63.83 23.67 12.11
CA PRO A 16 62.39 23.80 12.13
C PRO A 16 61.94 23.95 13.59
N LYS A 17 61.03 24.90 13.82
CA LYS A 17 60.52 25.15 15.18
C LYS A 17 59.62 23.98 15.56
N LYS A 18 59.79 23.43 16.78
CA LYS A 18 59.03 22.27 17.30
C LYS A 18 57.51 22.34 17.11
N TRP A 19 56.91 23.53 17.16
CA TRP A 19 55.46 23.70 16.93
C TRP A 19 55.02 23.35 15.50
N TYR A 20 55.94 23.36 14.53
CA TYR A 20 55.67 22.97 13.14
C TYR A 20 55.65 21.44 12.97
N GLU A 21 56.47 20.73 13.75
CA GLU A 21 56.47 19.27 13.82
C GLU A 21 55.19 18.75 14.50
N GLU A 22 54.76 19.37 15.60
CA GLU A 22 53.45 19.06 16.24
C GLU A 22 52.25 19.35 15.31
N LEU A 23 52.32 20.39 14.47
CA LEU A 23 51.28 20.67 13.48
C LEU A 23 51.26 19.60 12.39
N LEU A 24 52.41 19.20 11.87
CA LEU A 24 52.54 18.15 10.85
C LEU A 24 52.06 16.79 11.36
N GLU A 25 52.39 16.43 12.60
CA GLU A 25 51.91 15.20 13.24
C GLU A 25 50.39 15.22 13.42
N ASN A 26 49.80 16.36 13.81
CA ASN A 26 48.34 16.50 13.92
C ASN A 26 47.65 16.49 12.54
N ASP A 27 48.28 17.04 11.50
CA ASP A 27 47.75 17.04 10.12
C ASP A 27 47.71 15.62 9.53
N GLU A 28 48.72 14.79 9.79
CA GLU A 28 48.70 13.37 9.41
C GLU A 28 47.56 12.62 10.10
N ILE A 29 47.34 12.86 11.40
CA ILE A 29 46.22 12.26 12.15
C ILE A 29 44.87 12.71 11.57
N LEU A 30 44.72 13.99 11.24
CA LEU A 30 43.54 14.54 10.56
C LEU A 30 43.34 13.92 9.17
N LEU A 31 44.43 13.67 8.42
CA LEU A 31 44.37 13.03 7.11
C LEU A 31 43.86 11.59 7.22
N TYR A 32 44.36 10.81 8.18
CA TYR A 32 43.85 9.45 8.43
C TYR A 32 42.40 9.47 8.89
N PHE A 33 42.01 10.41 9.74
CA PHE A 33 40.62 10.54 10.20
C PHE A 33 39.66 10.90 9.06
N THR A 34 40.02 11.87 8.22
CA THR A 34 39.21 12.28 7.07
C THR A 34 39.14 11.18 5.99
N ALA A 35 40.23 10.47 5.74
CA ALA A 35 40.24 9.30 4.86
C ALA A 35 39.35 8.16 5.41
N SER A 36 39.39 7.91 6.72
CA SER A 36 38.55 6.91 7.40
C SER A 36 37.06 7.27 7.30
N LEU A 37 36.71 8.54 7.53
CA LEU A 37 35.35 9.05 7.34
C LEU A 37 34.92 8.92 5.87
N GLY A 38 35.80 9.20 4.92
CA GLY A 38 35.52 9.03 3.49
C GLY A 38 35.08 7.61 3.10
N VAL A 39 35.54 6.58 3.84
CA VAL A 39 35.17 5.18 3.60
C VAL A 39 33.99 4.74 4.47
N LEU A 40 33.98 5.11 5.75
CA LEU A 40 32.96 4.66 6.71
C LEU A 40 31.61 5.35 6.51
N LEU A 41 31.62 6.64 6.18
CA LEU A 41 30.41 7.48 6.11
C LEU A 41 29.50 7.06 4.94
N PRO A 42 30.01 6.77 3.72
CA PRO A 42 29.20 6.18 2.66
C PRO A 42 28.59 4.82 3.04
N GLY A 43 29.35 3.97 3.74
CA GLY A 43 28.86 2.68 4.23
C GLY A 43 27.72 2.83 5.22
N LEU A 44 27.86 3.73 6.20
CA LEU A 44 26.81 4.01 7.18
C LEU A 44 25.56 4.61 6.51
N VAL A 45 25.74 5.59 5.61
CA VAL A 45 24.63 6.19 4.85
C VAL A 45 23.92 5.14 4.01
N TYR A 46 24.65 4.23 3.36
CA TYR A 46 24.06 3.15 2.59
C TYR A 46 23.20 2.23 3.47
N VAL A 47 23.69 1.85 4.66
CA VAL A 47 22.92 1.01 5.59
C VAL A 47 21.65 1.71 6.06
N ILE A 48 21.73 2.99 6.42
CA ILE A 48 20.58 3.79 6.86
C ILE A 48 19.57 3.95 5.72
N TYR A 49 20.04 4.33 4.53
CA TYR A 49 19.21 4.48 3.34
C TYR A 49 18.49 3.19 3.01
N HIS A 50 19.21 2.06 2.99
CA HIS A 50 18.63 0.77 2.64
C HIS A 50 17.58 0.33 3.67
N LYS A 51 17.79 0.61 4.96
CA LYS A 51 16.79 0.37 6.01
C LYS A 51 15.53 1.22 5.79
N LEU A 52 15.67 2.53 5.59
CA LEU A 52 14.54 3.43 5.36
C LEU A 52 13.79 3.10 4.08
N HIS A 53 14.52 2.83 2.99
CA HIS A 53 13.96 2.45 1.72
C HIS A 53 13.16 1.15 1.82
N ASN A 54 13.67 0.14 2.53
CA ASN A 54 12.94 -1.11 2.76
C ASN A 54 11.65 -0.90 3.58
N ILE A 55 11.67 -0.01 4.59
CA ILE A 55 10.47 0.35 5.35
C ILE A 55 9.44 1.02 4.42
N TYR A 56 9.88 1.99 3.62
CA TYR A 56 9.02 2.68 2.66
C TYR A 56 8.42 1.73 1.62
N MET A 57 9.23 0.86 1.03
CA MET A 57 8.77 -0.12 0.04
C MET A 57 7.74 -1.09 0.62
N ARG A 58 7.93 -1.56 1.86
CA ARG A 58 6.93 -2.39 2.54
C ARG A 58 5.62 -1.64 2.76
N TYR A 59 5.69 -0.38 3.17
CA TYR A 59 4.50 0.45 3.33
C TYR A 59 3.77 0.68 2.01
N ALA A 60 4.49 1.03 0.94
CA ALA A 60 3.93 1.24 -0.39
C ALA A 60 3.27 -0.04 -0.92
N MET A 61 3.94 -1.20 -0.79
CA MET A 61 3.36 -2.49 -1.16
C MET A 61 2.12 -2.84 -0.34
N LYS A 62 2.11 -2.56 0.96
CA LYS A 62 0.93 -2.79 1.81
C LYS A 62 -0.25 -1.93 1.36
N LYS A 63 -0.02 -0.64 1.13
CA LYS A 63 -1.04 0.30 0.68
C LYS A 63 -1.60 -0.08 -0.69
N GLU A 64 -0.74 -0.52 -1.60
CA GLU A 64 -1.17 -0.97 -2.94
C GLU A 64 -1.99 -2.26 -2.86
N LYS A 65 -1.58 -3.22 -2.04
CA LYS A 65 -2.36 -4.44 -1.78
C LYS A 65 -3.72 -4.14 -1.17
N GLU A 66 -3.78 -3.21 -0.23
CA GLU A 66 -5.05 -2.75 0.36
C GLU A 66 -5.94 -2.11 -0.71
N ARG A 67 -5.38 -1.25 -1.57
CA ARG A 67 -6.13 -0.64 -2.69
C ARG A 67 -6.70 -1.70 -3.63
N LEU A 68 -5.88 -2.66 -4.04
CA LEU A 68 -6.30 -3.75 -4.93
C LEU A 68 -7.35 -4.64 -4.25
N ALA A 69 -7.22 -4.91 -2.95
CA ALA A 69 -8.22 -5.67 -2.20
C ALA A 69 -9.55 -4.91 -2.08
N ASP A 70 -9.51 -3.60 -1.88
CA ASP A 70 -10.72 -2.76 -1.79
C ASP A 70 -11.40 -2.63 -3.17
N GLU A 71 -10.62 -2.55 -4.26
CA GLU A 71 -11.14 -2.56 -5.63
C GLU A 71 -11.70 -3.92 -6.03
N ALA A 72 -11.04 -5.01 -5.62
CA ALA A 72 -11.57 -6.36 -5.76
C ALA A 72 -12.89 -6.53 -5.00
N ALA A 73 -12.96 -6.06 -3.75
CA ALA A 73 -14.18 -6.11 -2.95
C ALA A 73 -15.33 -5.29 -3.56
N ARG A 74 -15.03 -4.16 -4.23
CA ARG A 74 -16.02 -3.34 -4.95
C ARG A 74 -16.47 -3.92 -6.29
N SER A 75 -15.68 -4.80 -6.88
CA SER A 75 -16.02 -5.46 -8.15
C SER A 75 -16.65 -6.84 -7.96
N GLU A 76 -16.84 -7.29 -6.72
CA GLU A 76 -17.64 -8.48 -6.44
C GLU A 76 -19.10 -8.26 -6.85
N VAL A 77 -19.68 -9.28 -7.50
CA VAL A 77 -21.10 -9.28 -7.90
C VAL A 77 -21.82 -10.35 -7.10
N VAL A 78 -22.95 -9.97 -6.51
CA VAL A 78 -23.83 -10.86 -5.77
C VAL A 78 -25.21 -10.86 -6.43
N ILE A 79 -25.78 -12.05 -6.60
CA ILE A 79 -27.16 -12.24 -7.03
C ILE A 79 -27.98 -12.59 -5.78
N VAL A 80 -28.95 -11.76 -5.43
CA VAL A 80 -29.86 -11.97 -4.31
C VAL A 80 -31.18 -12.49 -4.86
N SER A 81 -31.51 -13.72 -4.52
CA SER A 81 -32.71 -14.42 -5.02
C SER A 81 -33.88 -14.24 -4.06
N LEU A 82 -34.82 -13.37 -4.41
CA LEU A 82 -36.11 -13.18 -3.71
C LEU A 82 -37.21 -13.92 -4.49
N CYS A 83 -37.08 -15.23 -4.63
CA CYS A 83 -37.94 -16.06 -5.47
C CYS A 83 -38.28 -17.37 -4.78
N THR A 84 -39.42 -17.94 -5.13
CA THR A 84 -39.79 -19.31 -4.71
C THR A 84 -38.98 -20.36 -5.48
N GLU A 85 -38.74 -21.54 -4.88
CA GLU A 85 -37.80 -22.54 -5.44
C GLU A 85 -38.18 -23.05 -6.85
N ASP A 86 -39.48 -23.13 -7.16
CA ASP A 86 -39.98 -23.67 -8.43
C ASP A 86 -40.41 -22.61 -9.45
N SER A 87 -40.09 -21.33 -9.22
CA SER A 87 -40.61 -20.26 -10.07
C SER A 87 -39.84 -19.98 -11.35
N PRO A 88 -40.47 -19.32 -12.35
CA PRO A 88 -39.76 -18.78 -13.50
C PRO A 88 -38.63 -17.83 -13.12
N ALA A 89 -38.77 -17.09 -12.01
CA ALA A 89 -37.75 -16.17 -11.53
C ALA A 89 -36.51 -16.94 -11.04
N ARG A 90 -36.67 -18.12 -10.43
CA ARG A 90 -35.54 -19.00 -10.10
C ARG A 90 -34.77 -19.47 -11.34
N ARG A 91 -35.47 -19.78 -12.44
CA ARG A 91 -34.81 -20.12 -13.72
C ARG A 91 -34.01 -18.95 -14.27
N PHE A 92 -34.53 -17.74 -14.11
CA PHE A 92 -33.81 -16.52 -14.49
C PHE A 92 -32.56 -16.31 -13.64
N VAL A 93 -32.62 -16.55 -12.31
CA VAL A 93 -31.44 -16.51 -11.43
C VAL A 93 -30.35 -17.46 -11.92
N ILE A 94 -30.69 -18.72 -12.22
CA ILE A 94 -29.72 -19.72 -12.71
C ILE A 94 -29.11 -19.30 -14.05
N HIS A 95 -29.94 -18.77 -14.96
CA HIS A 95 -29.47 -18.29 -16.25
C HIS A 95 -28.54 -17.08 -16.12
N LEU A 96 -28.91 -16.12 -15.28
CA LEU A 96 -28.12 -14.93 -14.99
C LEU A 96 -26.78 -15.30 -14.34
N GLU A 97 -26.79 -16.22 -13.37
CA GLU A 97 -25.59 -16.76 -12.75
C GLU A 97 -24.66 -17.40 -13.80
N SER A 98 -25.20 -18.18 -14.72
CA SER A 98 -24.42 -18.81 -15.79
C SER A 98 -23.77 -17.78 -16.72
N ILE A 99 -24.48 -16.71 -17.09
CA ILE A 99 -23.93 -15.65 -17.95
C ILE A 99 -22.84 -14.89 -17.21
N LEU A 100 -23.12 -14.47 -15.97
CA LEU A 100 -22.18 -13.70 -15.17
C LEU A 100 -20.92 -14.51 -14.84
N LYS A 101 -21.02 -15.83 -14.66
CA LYS A 101 -19.85 -16.72 -14.53
C LYS A 101 -18.99 -16.77 -15.79
N ALA A 102 -19.57 -16.60 -16.97
CA ALA A 102 -18.83 -16.63 -18.24
C ALA A 102 -18.14 -15.28 -18.55
N GLU A 103 -18.78 -14.17 -18.18
CA GLU A 103 -18.33 -12.82 -18.51
C GLU A 103 -17.46 -12.16 -17.42
N LEU A 104 -17.69 -12.49 -16.14
CA LEU A 104 -16.96 -11.89 -15.03
C LEU A 104 -15.66 -12.65 -14.74
N VAL A 105 -14.61 -11.89 -14.41
CA VAL A 105 -13.34 -12.45 -13.92
C VAL A 105 -13.53 -13.18 -12.58
N ASN A 106 -14.38 -12.64 -11.72
CA ASN A 106 -14.76 -13.24 -10.45
C ASN A 106 -16.17 -13.85 -10.56
N SER A 107 -16.32 -15.11 -10.18
CA SER A 107 -17.64 -15.76 -10.18
C SER A 107 -18.61 -14.98 -9.29
N PRO A 108 -19.85 -14.71 -9.77
CA PRO A 108 -20.88 -14.13 -8.93
C PRO A 108 -21.18 -15.03 -7.72
N LYS A 109 -21.45 -14.42 -6.57
CA LYS A 109 -21.95 -15.10 -5.38
C LYS A 109 -23.46 -15.17 -5.45
N LEU A 110 -24.05 -16.33 -5.17
CA LEU A 110 -25.49 -16.48 -5.03
C LEU A 110 -25.86 -16.41 -3.56
N TRP A 111 -26.72 -15.45 -3.20
CA TRP A 111 -27.26 -15.32 -1.87
C TRP A 111 -28.73 -15.74 -1.85
N ASP A 112 -28.98 -16.76 -1.04
CA ASP A 112 -30.31 -17.20 -0.68
C ASP A 112 -30.82 -16.31 0.45
N VAL A 113 -31.94 -15.64 0.20
CA VAL A 113 -32.50 -14.67 1.15
C VAL A 113 -32.87 -15.34 2.45
N GLU A 114 -33.31 -16.60 2.47
CA GLU A 114 -33.68 -17.29 3.72
C GLU A 114 -32.52 -17.44 4.71
N LYS A 115 -31.28 -17.44 4.22
CA LYS A 115 -30.06 -17.64 5.03
C LYS A 115 -29.18 -16.39 5.07
N LEU A 116 -29.65 -15.29 4.51
CA LEU A 116 -28.87 -14.08 4.37
C LEU A 116 -28.66 -13.42 5.74
N ASN A 117 -27.42 -13.05 6.03
CA ASN A 117 -27.09 -12.25 7.20
C ASN A 117 -27.09 -10.76 6.84
N THR A 118 -27.98 -9.99 7.45
CA THR A 118 -28.11 -8.54 7.20
C THR A 118 -26.84 -7.75 7.50
N LYS A 119 -26.02 -8.20 8.46
CA LYS A 119 -24.72 -7.56 8.76
C LYS A 119 -23.70 -7.79 7.66
N GLU A 120 -23.68 -8.99 7.09
CA GLU A 120 -22.79 -9.32 5.96
C GLU A 120 -23.22 -8.56 4.72
N PHE A 121 -24.53 -8.49 4.47
CA PHE A 121 -25.11 -7.69 3.39
C PHE A 121 -24.79 -6.19 3.54
N ALA A 122 -24.95 -5.61 4.74
CA ALA A 122 -24.66 -4.19 4.98
C ALA A 122 -23.17 -3.84 4.85
N ALA A 123 -22.27 -4.80 5.10
CA ALA A 123 -20.83 -4.62 4.93
C ALA A 123 -20.35 -4.84 3.47
N PHE A 124 -21.22 -5.35 2.60
CA PHE A 124 -20.89 -5.64 1.22
C PHE A 124 -20.70 -4.34 0.41
N LYS A 125 -19.58 -4.27 -0.33
CA LYS A 125 -19.19 -3.07 -1.11
C LYS A 125 -19.36 -3.22 -2.62
N GLY A 126 -19.78 -4.40 -3.07
CA GLY A 126 -19.86 -4.73 -4.49
C GLY A 126 -21.21 -4.41 -5.11
N PHE A 127 -21.50 -5.04 -6.25
CA PHE A 127 -22.77 -4.91 -6.96
C PHE A 127 -23.75 -5.99 -6.54
N CYS A 128 -24.94 -5.58 -6.09
CA CYS A 128 -26.05 -6.49 -5.82
C CYS A 128 -27.05 -6.46 -6.98
N ILE A 129 -27.40 -7.64 -7.49
CA ILE A 129 -28.47 -7.83 -8.46
C ILE A 129 -29.61 -8.57 -7.75
N PHE A 130 -30.77 -7.91 -7.65
CA PHE A 130 -31.95 -8.50 -7.05
C PHE A 130 -32.81 -9.13 -8.13
N VAL A 131 -33.17 -10.39 -7.94
CA VAL A 131 -34.22 -11.03 -8.72
C VAL A 131 -35.41 -11.22 -7.79
N VAL A 132 -36.47 -10.47 -8.04
CA VAL A 132 -37.65 -10.43 -7.17
C VAL A 132 -38.83 -11.02 -7.92
N GLU A 133 -39.45 -12.01 -7.32
CA GLU A 133 -40.73 -12.55 -7.76
C GLU A 133 -41.85 -11.80 -7.04
N THR A 134 -42.89 -11.40 -7.77
CA THR A 134 -44.09 -10.82 -7.16
C THR A 134 -45.25 -11.80 -7.26
N ILE A 135 -46.00 -11.93 -6.18
CA ILE A 135 -47.20 -12.76 -6.08
C ILE A 135 -48.46 -11.88 -6.19
N LYS A 136 -49.60 -12.39 -5.71
CA LYS A 136 -50.89 -11.68 -5.80
C LYS A 136 -50.85 -10.37 -5.00
N ALA A 137 -51.47 -9.33 -5.55
CA ALA A 137 -51.53 -7.98 -4.97
C ALA A 137 -50.19 -7.21 -4.91
N GLY A 138 -49.16 -7.66 -5.62
CA GLY A 138 -47.88 -6.95 -5.71
C GLY A 138 -46.94 -7.17 -4.52
N SER A 139 -47.28 -8.09 -3.61
CA SER A 139 -46.37 -8.50 -2.53
C SER A 139 -45.30 -9.47 -3.02
N GLY A 140 -44.21 -9.57 -2.27
CA GLY A 140 -43.17 -10.58 -2.48
C GLY A 140 -43.55 -11.94 -1.89
N PRO A 141 -42.70 -12.97 -2.06
CA PRO A 141 -42.90 -14.27 -1.44
C PRO A 141 -42.74 -14.16 0.08
N PRO A 142 -43.50 -14.92 0.89
CA PRO A 142 -43.42 -14.86 2.36
C PRO A 142 -42.02 -15.11 2.92
N SER A 143 -41.21 -15.96 2.27
CA SER A 143 -39.83 -16.24 2.69
C SER A 143 -38.89 -15.03 2.59
N CYS A 144 -39.27 -14.02 1.81
CA CYS A 144 -38.47 -12.82 1.52
C CYS A 144 -39.01 -11.57 2.22
N GLU A 145 -40.19 -11.62 2.84
CA GLU A 145 -40.85 -10.46 3.46
C GLU A 145 -39.96 -9.82 4.53
N TRP A 146 -39.37 -10.62 5.42
CA TRP A 146 -38.50 -10.12 6.47
C TRP A 146 -37.32 -9.28 5.94
N PHE A 147 -36.78 -9.65 4.77
CA PHE A 147 -35.64 -8.96 4.18
C PHE A 147 -36.08 -7.68 3.48
N LEU A 148 -37.27 -7.67 2.89
CA LEU A 148 -37.88 -6.47 2.31
C LEU A 148 -38.23 -5.46 3.40
N GLU A 149 -38.84 -5.90 4.50
CA GLU A 149 -39.10 -5.06 5.69
C GLU A 149 -37.80 -4.46 6.24
N TRP A 150 -36.75 -5.29 6.37
CA TRP A 150 -35.45 -4.80 6.79
C TRP A 150 -34.84 -3.76 5.82
N LEU A 151 -35.00 -3.94 4.51
CA LEU A 151 -34.57 -2.96 3.52
C LEU A 151 -35.37 -1.65 3.61
N GLU A 152 -36.66 -1.72 3.91
CA GLU A 152 -37.50 -0.55 4.16
C GLU A 152 -37.04 0.22 5.40
N ASP A 153 -36.76 -0.49 6.51
CA ASP A 153 -36.22 0.12 7.74
C ASP A 153 -34.89 0.84 7.47
N VAL A 154 -33.97 0.19 6.75
CA VAL A 154 -32.66 0.78 6.38
C VAL A 154 -32.81 1.98 5.45
N ALA A 155 -33.85 2.03 4.60
CA ALA A 155 -34.11 3.16 3.73
C ALA A 155 -34.80 4.33 4.45
N ALA A 156 -35.47 4.06 5.57
CA ALA A 156 -36.16 5.07 6.37
C ALA A 156 -35.24 5.79 7.38
N ASP A 157 -34.16 5.14 7.82
CA ASP A 157 -33.06 5.71 8.63
C ASP A 157 -32.10 6.60 7.81
#